data_AF-A0A850A3U5-F1
#
_entry.id   AF-A0A850A3U5-F1
#
_cell.length_a   1.000
_cell.length_b   1.000
_cell.length_c   1.000
_cell.angle_alpha   90.00
_cell.angle_beta   90.00
_cell.angle_gamma   90.00
#
_symmetry.space_group_name_H-M   'P 1'
#
loop_
_entity.id
_entity.type
_entity.pdbx_description
1 polymer ?
#
loop_
_entity_poly.entity_id
_entity_poly.type
_entity_poly.pdbx_seq_one_letter_code
_entity_poly.pdbx_strand_id
1 'polypeptide(L)'
;ALFQQFATLLAGDPADLLAAAFARQGPLTAGQVVAAVDLPEDQAAAALAELLAQGRVFALEEAPGSPLITTSGWLLLHQALQEALTLYHEANPLRQGMPREEAKSRLQPRAGWSARLFNAIVARAVAEGAVSERAALLALPDFAVRYSPAQQRGIDHLLAQFRAAAFTPPSVKQCLEVVEEEVFNALLEAGTLIRVAPDVVFAHATYEHMVETVRKHIAAHGQMTVADARDLFDTSRKYALALLEYLDQIRITRREGDARVMRNA
;
A
#
# COMPACT_ATOMS: atom_id res chain seq x y z
N ALA A 1 14.16 -42.67 29.72
CA ALA A 1 15.44 -42.02 29.39
C ALA A 1 16.07 -42.63 28.13
N LEU A 2 16.63 -43.85 28.18
CA LEU A 2 17.33 -44.46 27.01
C LEU A 2 16.41 -44.73 25.81
N PHE A 3 15.14 -45.10 26.05
CA PHE A 3 14.16 -45.39 24.99
C PHE A 3 13.68 -44.11 24.26
N GLN A 4 13.64 -42.97 24.96
CA GLN A 4 13.34 -41.66 24.36
C GLN A 4 14.49 -41.22 23.45
N GLN A 5 15.75 -41.33 23.91
CA GLN A 5 16.93 -41.05 23.09
C GLN A 5 17.02 -41.91 21.82
N PHE A 6 16.59 -43.16 21.88
CA PHE A 6 16.58 -44.05 20.71
C PHE A 6 15.48 -43.71 19.70
N ALA A 7 14.31 -43.24 20.15
CA ALA A 7 13.26 -42.76 19.27
C ALA A 7 13.66 -41.47 18.53
N THR A 8 14.39 -40.57 19.21
CA THR A 8 14.95 -39.34 18.61
C THR A 8 15.94 -39.64 17.47
N LEU A 9 16.71 -40.73 17.58
CA LEU A 9 17.70 -41.12 16.56
C LEU A 9 17.07 -41.73 15.29
N LEU A 10 15.84 -42.26 15.37
CA LEU A 10 15.13 -42.89 14.24
C LEU A 10 14.15 -41.95 13.54
N ALA A 11 13.68 -40.89 14.23
CA ALA A 11 12.73 -39.90 13.69
C ALA A 11 13.37 -38.56 13.26
N GLY A 12 14.65 -38.34 13.57
CA GLY A 12 15.33 -37.05 13.41
C GLY A 12 15.21 -36.18 14.66
N ASP A 13 16.14 -35.24 14.83
CA ASP A 13 16.11 -34.27 15.93
C ASP A 13 14.78 -33.48 15.89
N PRO A 14 14.02 -33.35 17.01
CA PRO A 14 12.83 -32.53 17.10
C PRO A 14 12.98 -31.13 16.48
N ALA A 15 14.14 -30.51 16.63
CA ALA A 15 14.44 -29.21 16.04
C ALA A 15 14.46 -29.28 14.50
N ASP A 16 14.99 -30.37 13.93
CA ASP A 16 15.03 -30.60 12.48
C ASP A 16 13.65 -30.91 11.91
N LEU A 17 12.80 -31.63 12.65
CA LEU A 17 11.40 -31.88 12.26
C LEU A 17 10.59 -30.57 12.19
N LEU A 18 10.74 -29.68 13.17
CA LEU A 18 10.11 -28.36 13.15
C LEU A 18 10.66 -27.49 12.01
N ALA A 19 11.99 -27.50 11.80
CA ALA A 19 12.61 -26.77 10.70
C ALA A 19 12.10 -27.26 9.32
N ALA A 20 11.92 -28.57 9.16
CA ALA A 20 11.33 -29.15 7.95
C ALA A 20 9.86 -28.74 7.77
N ALA A 21 9.09 -28.63 8.86
CA ALA A 21 7.72 -28.14 8.79
C ALA A 21 7.64 -26.68 8.30
N PHE A 22 8.50 -25.79 8.80
CA PHE A 22 8.63 -24.41 8.30
C PHE A 22 9.08 -24.38 6.83
N ALA A 23 10.07 -25.19 6.45
CA ALA A 23 10.54 -25.22 5.06
C ALA A 23 9.44 -25.66 4.08
N ARG A 24 8.59 -26.60 4.50
CA ARG A 24 7.50 -27.14 3.66
C ARG A 24 6.29 -26.21 3.56
N GLN A 25 5.94 -25.54 4.65
CA GLN A 25 4.67 -24.81 4.76
C GLN A 25 4.84 -23.29 4.80
N GLY A 26 6.08 -22.80 4.94
CA GLY A 26 6.38 -21.39 5.14
C GLY A 26 6.14 -20.96 6.59
N PRO A 27 5.84 -19.67 6.83
CA PRO A 27 5.61 -19.16 8.17
C PRO A 27 4.37 -19.78 8.82
N LEU A 28 4.50 -20.16 10.10
CA LEU A 28 3.46 -20.85 10.88
C LEU A 28 3.38 -20.26 12.28
N THR A 29 2.20 -20.26 12.90
CA THR A 29 2.12 -19.96 14.34
C THR A 29 2.72 -21.11 15.17
N ALA A 30 3.05 -20.83 16.44
CA ALA A 30 3.54 -21.85 17.37
C ALA A 30 2.61 -23.09 17.44
N GLY A 31 1.30 -22.87 17.53
CA GLY A 31 0.32 -23.97 17.54
C GLY A 31 0.30 -24.75 16.22
N GLN A 32 0.42 -24.07 15.08
CA GLN A 32 0.43 -24.72 13.77
C GLN A 32 1.69 -25.57 13.54
N VAL A 33 2.86 -25.09 13.94
CA VAL A 33 4.11 -25.85 13.74
C VAL A 33 4.17 -27.06 14.68
N VAL A 34 3.71 -26.93 15.92
CA VAL A 34 3.62 -28.04 16.88
C VAL A 34 2.65 -29.11 16.37
N ALA A 35 1.50 -28.71 15.82
CA ALA A 35 0.54 -29.65 15.23
C ALA A 35 0.99 -30.27 13.90
N ALA A 36 2.01 -29.70 13.24
CA ALA A 36 2.50 -30.16 11.94
C ALA A 36 3.56 -31.27 12.02
N VAL A 37 4.05 -31.58 13.23
CA VAL A 37 5.07 -32.59 13.49
C VAL A 37 4.49 -33.73 14.33
N ASP A 38 4.95 -34.96 14.09
CA ASP A 38 4.53 -36.13 14.85
C ASP A 38 5.37 -36.26 16.13
N LEU A 39 5.18 -35.31 17.04
CA LEU A 39 5.89 -35.23 18.32
C LEU A 39 4.90 -34.96 19.47
N PRO A 40 5.18 -35.46 20.68
CA PRO A 40 4.49 -35.01 21.89
C PRO A 40 4.56 -33.49 22.05
N GLU A 41 3.47 -32.87 22.48
CA GLU A 41 3.32 -31.40 22.55
C GLU A 41 4.41 -30.74 23.41
N ASP A 42 4.78 -31.38 24.52
CA ASP A 42 5.86 -30.93 25.42
C ASP A 42 7.24 -30.94 24.73
N GLN A 43 7.53 -31.99 23.95
CA GLN A 43 8.78 -32.10 23.19
C GLN A 43 8.83 -31.10 22.03
N ALA A 44 7.74 -30.94 21.29
CA ALA A 44 7.65 -29.96 20.21
C ALA A 44 7.76 -28.52 20.72
N ALA A 45 7.10 -28.20 21.85
CA ALA A 45 7.20 -26.89 22.48
C ALA A 45 8.63 -26.60 22.99
N ALA A 46 9.29 -27.58 23.61
CA ALA A 46 10.67 -27.44 24.05
C ALA A 46 11.64 -27.21 22.88
N ALA A 47 11.48 -27.96 21.79
CA ALA A 47 12.29 -27.80 20.58
C ALA A 47 12.04 -26.44 19.90
N LEU A 48 10.79 -25.95 19.87
CA LEU A 48 10.49 -24.62 19.35
C LEU A 48 11.12 -23.52 20.21
N ALA A 49 11.07 -23.65 21.54
CA ALA A 49 11.71 -22.72 22.46
C ALA A 49 13.23 -22.68 22.26
N GLU A 50 13.85 -23.84 22.02
CA GLU A 50 15.27 -23.94 21.67
C GLU A 50 15.59 -23.22 20.35
N LEU A 51 14.80 -23.46 19.30
CA LEU A 51 14.98 -22.78 18.00
C LEU A 51 14.83 -21.25 18.10
N LEU A 52 13.91 -20.77 18.94
CA LEU A 52 13.73 -19.34 19.24
C LEU A 52 14.94 -18.79 20.00
N ALA A 53 15.41 -19.49 21.04
CA ALA A 53 16.56 -19.07 21.84
C ALA A 53 17.87 -19.04 21.02
N GLN A 54 18.01 -19.93 20.05
CA GLN A 54 19.14 -19.98 19.12
C GLN A 54 19.01 -18.97 17.96
N GLY A 55 17.89 -18.26 17.83
CA GLY A 55 17.64 -17.34 16.72
C GLY A 55 17.54 -18.05 15.35
N ARG A 56 17.23 -19.35 15.33
CA ARG A 56 16.96 -20.11 14.10
C ARG A 56 15.54 -19.89 13.59
N VAL A 57 14.64 -19.56 14.52
CA VAL A 57 13.24 -19.17 14.26
C VAL A 57 12.99 -17.85 15.00
N PHE A 58 12.15 -17.00 14.44
CA PHE A 58 11.72 -15.76 15.08
C PHE A 58 10.28 -15.40 14.66
N ALA A 59 9.64 -14.51 15.42
CA ALA A 59 8.31 -14.00 15.12
C ALA A 59 8.37 -12.84 14.12
N LEU A 60 7.45 -12.81 13.14
CA LEU A 60 7.37 -11.71 12.16
C LEU A 60 6.96 -10.39 12.81
N GLU A 61 6.21 -10.44 13.91
CA GLU A 61 5.74 -9.29 14.68
C GLU A 61 5.97 -9.53 16.18
N GLU A 62 6.22 -8.45 16.94
CA GLU A 62 6.30 -8.49 18.40
C GLU A 62 4.89 -8.55 19.03
N ALA A 63 4.13 -9.61 18.71
CA ALA A 63 2.76 -9.79 19.18
C ALA A 63 2.46 -11.27 19.49
N PRO A 64 1.64 -11.56 20.53
CA PRO A 64 1.17 -12.92 20.80
C PRO A 64 0.46 -13.54 19.59
N GLY A 65 0.81 -14.78 19.26
CA GLY A 65 0.27 -15.48 18.10
C GLY A 65 0.73 -14.92 16.74
N SER A 66 1.83 -14.16 16.71
CA SER A 66 2.49 -13.80 15.46
C SER A 66 2.99 -15.07 14.74
N PRO A 67 2.90 -15.14 13.39
CA PRO A 67 3.53 -16.21 12.65
C PRO A 67 5.05 -16.20 12.87
N LEU A 68 5.59 -17.40 13.04
CA LEU A 68 7.01 -17.67 13.17
C LEU A 68 7.58 -18.06 11.82
N ILE A 69 8.84 -17.71 11.58
CA ILE A 69 9.58 -18.07 10.38
C ILE A 69 11.02 -18.42 10.75
N THR A 70 11.63 -19.32 9.98
CA THR A 70 13.06 -19.59 10.10
C THR A 70 13.89 -18.42 9.57
N THR A 71 15.08 -18.22 10.11
CA THR A 71 16.02 -17.18 9.64
C THR A 71 16.39 -17.36 8.16
N SER A 72 16.62 -18.60 7.73
CA SER A 72 16.85 -18.92 6.32
C SER A 72 15.60 -18.73 5.46
N GLY A 73 14.42 -19.08 5.96
CA GLY A 73 13.15 -18.87 5.26
C GLY A 73 12.85 -17.39 5.05
N TRP A 74 13.17 -16.55 6.05
CA TRP A 74 13.05 -15.10 5.92
C TRP A 74 13.97 -14.54 4.86
N LEU A 75 15.24 -14.96 4.83
CA LEU A 75 16.19 -14.50 3.83
C LEU A 75 15.71 -14.81 2.40
N LEU A 76 15.19 -16.02 2.17
CA LEU A 76 14.63 -16.42 0.87
C LEU A 76 13.38 -15.63 0.51
N LEU A 77 12.46 -15.44 1.47
CA LEU A 77 11.24 -14.67 1.26
C LEU A 77 11.53 -13.20 0.97
N HIS A 78 12.48 -12.62 1.72
CA HIS A 78 12.96 -11.27 1.54
C HIS A 78 13.54 -11.08 0.13
N GLN A 79 14.41 -11.99 -0.31
CA GLN A 79 14.96 -11.96 -1.65
C GLN A 79 13.86 -12.08 -2.72
N ALA A 80 12.92 -13.02 -2.57
CA ALA A 80 11.82 -13.20 -3.52
C ALA A 80 10.92 -11.95 -3.61
N LEU A 81 10.67 -11.27 -2.49
CA LEU A 81 9.92 -10.01 -2.46
C LEU A 81 10.66 -8.90 -3.21
N GLN A 82 11.96 -8.74 -3.00
CA GLN A 82 12.77 -7.74 -3.71
C GLN A 82 12.86 -8.02 -5.21
N GLU A 83 13.04 -9.28 -5.61
CA GLU A 83 13.05 -9.70 -7.01
C GLU A 83 11.70 -9.43 -7.68
N ALA A 84 10.59 -9.76 -7.00
CA ALA A 84 9.25 -9.51 -7.51
C ALA A 84 9.00 -8.00 -7.75
N LEU A 85 9.43 -7.15 -6.81
CA LEU A 85 9.32 -5.70 -6.93
C LEU A 85 10.22 -5.15 -8.04
N THR A 86 11.44 -5.67 -8.19
CA THR A 86 12.37 -5.29 -9.26
C THR A 86 11.75 -5.54 -10.63
N LEU A 87 11.30 -6.78 -10.87
CA LEU A 87 10.66 -7.18 -12.13
C LEU A 87 9.38 -6.36 -12.41
N TYR A 88 8.64 -6.00 -11.36
CA TYR A 88 7.46 -5.17 -11.51
C TYR A 88 7.79 -3.75 -11.95
N HIS A 89 8.79 -3.13 -11.33
CA HIS A 89 9.23 -1.78 -11.68
C HIS A 89 9.81 -1.72 -13.10
N GLU A 90 10.53 -2.76 -13.53
CA GLU A 90 11.02 -2.87 -14.91
C GLU A 90 9.88 -2.97 -15.91
N ALA A 91 8.84 -3.75 -15.58
CA ALA A 91 7.66 -3.89 -16.43
C ALA A 91 6.71 -2.68 -16.39
N ASN A 92 6.74 -1.89 -15.31
CA ASN A 92 5.82 -0.78 -15.05
C ASN A 92 6.58 0.45 -14.52
N PRO A 93 7.49 1.07 -15.30
CA PRO A 93 8.39 2.12 -14.82
C PRO A 93 7.68 3.41 -14.40
N LEU A 94 6.42 3.61 -14.80
CA LEU A 94 5.59 4.76 -14.46
C LEU A 94 4.65 4.53 -13.28
N ARG A 95 4.54 3.29 -12.76
CA ARG A 95 3.73 2.98 -11.56
C ARG A 95 4.53 3.26 -10.31
N GLN A 96 3.89 3.82 -9.28
CA GLN A 96 4.56 4.16 -8.02
C GLN A 96 4.96 2.94 -7.16
N GLY A 97 4.37 1.78 -7.42
CA GLY A 97 4.67 0.53 -6.73
C GLY A 97 3.70 -0.59 -7.13
N MET A 98 3.99 -1.80 -6.66
CA MET A 98 3.18 -2.99 -6.88
C MET A 98 1.98 -3.02 -5.93
N PRO A 99 0.76 -3.29 -6.40
CA PRO A 99 -0.39 -3.52 -5.53
C PRO A 99 -0.15 -4.66 -4.53
N ARG A 100 -0.55 -4.49 -3.27
CA ARG A 100 -0.39 -5.51 -2.22
C ARG A 100 -0.93 -6.89 -2.61
N GLU A 101 -2.11 -6.95 -3.21
CA GLU A 101 -2.71 -8.22 -3.64
C GLU A 101 -1.91 -8.90 -4.77
N GLU A 102 -1.30 -8.10 -5.65
CA GLU A 102 -0.42 -8.64 -6.68
C GLU A 102 0.88 -9.19 -6.08
N ALA A 103 1.50 -8.46 -5.15
CA ALA A 103 2.67 -8.93 -4.41
C ALA A 103 2.38 -10.24 -3.67
N LYS A 104 1.24 -10.30 -2.99
CA LYS A 104 0.78 -11.52 -2.32
C LYS A 104 0.61 -12.67 -3.30
N SER A 105 -0.06 -12.44 -4.43
CA SER A 105 -0.31 -13.46 -5.46
C SER A 105 1.00 -14.02 -6.04
N ARG A 106 1.99 -13.17 -6.27
CA ARG A 106 3.31 -13.56 -6.80
C ARG A 106 4.16 -14.35 -5.81
N LEU A 107 4.01 -14.10 -4.51
CA LEU A 107 4.87 -14.68 -3.47
C LEU A 107 4.26 -15.87 -2.73
N GLN A 108 2.93 -15.95 -2.65
CA GLN A 108 2.29 -16.97 -1.84
C GLN A 108 2.52 -18.38 -2.43
N PRO A 109 2.67 -19.40 -1.57
CA PRO A 109 2.67 -20.79 -2.00
C PRO A 109 1.29 -21.18 -2.55
N ARG A 110 1.20 -22.34 -3.21
CA ARG A 110 -0.08 -22.86 -3.75
C ARG A 110 -1.18 -23.01 -2.70
N ALA A 111 -0.81 -23.24 -1.44
CA ALA A 111 -1.75 -23.31 -0.31
C ALA A 111 -2.34 -21.94 0.07
N GLY A 112 -1.78 -20.85 -0.45
CA GLY A 112 -2.19 -19.47 -0.20
C GLY A 112 -1.71 -18.93 1.14
N TRP A 113 -1.72 -17.61 1.27
CA TRP A 113 -1.50 -16.92 2.54
C TRP A 113 -2.78 -16.29 3.08
N SER A 114 -2.94 -16.31 4.41
CA SER A 114 -3.93 -15.47 5.07
C SER A 114 -3.54 -13.98 4.94
N ALA A 115 -4.53 -13.09 5.01
CA ALA A 115 -4.27 -11.65 5.02
C ALA A 115 -3.39 -11.24 6.21
N ARG A 116 -3.62 -11.82 7.39
CA ARG A 116 -2.82 -11.59 8.60
C ARG A 116 -1.35 -11.94 8.39
N LEU A 117 -1.07 -13.10 7.79
CA LEU A 117 0.30 -13.53 7.51
C LEU A 117 0.99 -12.58 6.52
N PHE A 118 0.34 -12.26 5.41
CA PHE A 118 0.92 -11.34 4.43
C PHE A 118 1.18 -9.95 5.02
N ASN A 119 0.27 -9.46 5.86
CA ASN A 119 0.47 -8.19 6.57
C ASN A 119 1.69 -8.24 7.50
N ALA A 120 1.88 -9.33 8.25
CA ALA A 120 3.05 -9.52 9.12
C ALA A 120 4.36 -9.56 8.33
N ILE A 121 4.38 -10.25 7.18
CA ILE A 121 5.54 -10.29 6.27
C ILE A 121 5.89 -8.88 5.79
N VAL A 122 4.90 -8.13 5.29
CA VAL A 122 5.16 -6.77 4.79
C VAL A 122 5.58 -5.84 5.90
N ALA A 123 4.91 -5.87 7.06
CA ALA A 123 5.24 -5.03 8.20
C ALA A 123 6.70 -5.23 8.65
N ARG A 124 7.16 -6.48 8.68
CA ARG A 124 8.57 -6.81 8.97
C ARG A 124 9.52 -6.27 7.90
N ALA A 125 9.22 -6.50 6.62
CA ALA A 125 10.04 -6.01 5.51
C ALA A 125 10.15 -4.46 5.48
N VAL A 126 9.07 -3.77 5.86
CA VAL A 126 9.06 -2.31 6.03
C VAL A 126 9.91 -1.88 7.22
N ALA A 127 9.78 -2.56 8.37
CA ALA A 127 10.56 -2.27 9.57
C ALA A 127 12.08 -2.49 9.34
N GLU A 128 12.45 -3.44 8.49
CA GLU A 128 13.83 -3.70 8.08
C GLU A 128 14.32 -2.77 6.96
N GLY A 129 13.46 -1.90 6.42
CA GLY A 129 13.80 -0.99 5.33
C GLY A 129 14.02 -1.69 3.98
N ALA A 130 13.57 -2.93 3.82
CA ALA A 130 13.68 -3.69 2.58
C ALA A 130 12.66 -3.25 1.52
N VAL A 131 11.52 -2.74 1.99
CA VAL A 131 10.37 -2.32 1.18
C VAL A 131 9.81 -1.03 1.79
N SER A 132 9.33 -0.15 0.93
CA SER A 132 8.50 1.00 1.30
C SER A 132 7.04 0.69 1.00
N GLU A 133 6.17 1.06 1.93
CA GLU A 133 4.72 0.97 1.75
C GLU A 133 4.13 2.39 1.65
N ARG A 134 3.35 2.63 0.59
CA ARG A 134 2.59 3.88 0.40
C ARG A 134 1.16 3.53 0.04
N ALA A 135 0.23 3.87 0.93
CA ALA A 135 -1.18 3.46 0.84
C ALA A 135 -1.32 1.93 0.68
N ALA A 136 -1.70 1.45 -0.51
CA ALA A 136 -1.87 0.02 -0.82
C ALA A 136 -0.81 -0.51 -1.81
N LEU A 137 0.30 0.21 -1.95
CA LEU A 137 1.39 -0.11 -2.88
C LEU A 137 2.67 -0.44 -2.10
N LEU A 138 3.42 -1.41 -2.63
CA LEU A 138 4.74 -1.81 -2.18
C LEU A 138 5.77 -1.45 -3.23
N ALA A 139 6.88 -0.86 -2.82
CA ALA A 139 7.98 -0.52 -3.71
C ALA A 139 9.32 -0.71 -3.01
N LEU A 140 10.37 -1.01 -3.76
CA LEU A 140 11.75 -0.87 -3.28
C LEU A 140 11.96 0.56 -2.74
N PRO A 141 12.66 0.75 -1.61
CA PRO A 141 12.84 2.06 -0.97
C PRO A 141 13.44 3.12 -1.89
N ASP A 142 14.37 2.70 -2.74
CA ASP A 142 15.10 3.58 -3.67
C ASP A 142 14.42 3.74 -5.03
N PHE A 143 13.26 3.08 -5.24
CA PHE A 143 12.53 3.21 -6.48
C PHE A 143 11.87 4.59 -6.58
N ALA A 144 12.10 5.25 -7.71
CA ALA A 144 11.42 6.46 -8.10
C ALA A 144 11.11 6.40 -9.58
N VAL A 145 9.89 6.82 -9.95
CA VAL A 145 9.47 6.96 -11.34
C VAL A 145 10.40 7.97 -12.03
N ARG A 146 10.97 7.57 -13.17
CA ARG A 146 11.83 8.43 -13.99
C ARG A 146 11.19 8.62 -15.36
N TYR A 147 10.85 9.86 -15.66
CA TYR A 147 10.32 10.23 -16.96
C TYR A 147 11.45 10.42 -17.97
N SER A 148 11.22 10.03 -19.21
CA SER A 148 12.12 10.38 -20.31
C SER A 148 12.13 11.90 -20.53
N PRO A 149 13.17 12.47 -21.16
CA PRO A 149 13.20 13.90 -21.47
C PRO A 149 12.00 14.38 -22.30
N ALA A 150 11.43 13.52 -23.15
CA ALA A 150 10.24 13.84 -23.93
C ALA A 150 8.98 13.88 -23.06
N GLN A 151 8.79 12.88 -22.20
CA GLN A 151 7.69 12.84 -21.23
C GLN A 151 7.76 14.04 -20.29
N GLN A 152 8.95 14.36 -19.75
CA GLN A 152 9.13 15.50 -18.86
C GLN A 152 8.73 16.83 -19.51
N ARG A 153 9.09 17.07 -20.79
CA ARG A 153 8.64 18.28 -21.51
C ARG A 153 7.11 18.36 -21.63
N GLY A 154 6.44 17.23 -21.89
CA GLY A 154 4.99 17.15 -21.93
C GLY A 154 4.36 17.45 -20.56
N ILE A 155 4.93 16.89 -19.49
CA ILE A 155 4.52 17.16 -18.11
C ILE A 155 4.67 18.65 -17.79
N ASP A 156 5.82 19.24 -18.10
CA ASP A 156 6.08 20.65 -17.80
C ASP A 156 5.12 21.58 -18.55
N HIS A 157 4.83 21.27 -19.82
CA HIS A 157 3.83 21.99 -20.62
C HIS A 157 2.43 21.85 -20.02
N LEU A 158 2.01 20.63 -19.67
CA LEU A 158 0.73 20.36 -19.05
C LEU A 158 0.58 21.15 -17.73
N LEU A 159 1.56 21.04 -16.83
CA LEU A 159 1.53 21.74 -15.55
C LEU A 159 1.55 23.27 -15.71
N ALA A 160 2.13 23.81 -16.79
CA ALA A 160 2.02 25.23 -17.10
C ALA A 160 0.58 25.64 -17.45
N GLN A 161 -0.18 24.80 -18.16
CA GLN A 161 -1.61 25.04 -18.42
C GLN A 161 -2.42 25.05 -17.13
N PHE A 162 -2.17 24.10 -16.21
CA PHE A 162 -2.81 24.10 -14.89
C PHE A 162 -2.50 25.34 -14.07
N ARG A 163 -1.27 25.86 -14.13
CA ARG A 163 -0.91 27.12 -13.45
C ARG A 163 -1.61 28.33 -14.07
N ALA A 164 -1.75 28.36 -15.40
CA ALA A 164 -2.40 29.46 -16.11
C ALA A 164 -3.92 29.50 -15.88
N ALA A 165 -4.56 28.34 -15.69
CA ALA A 165 -6.00 28.21 -15.49
C ALA A 165 -6.32 27.36 -14.25
N ALA A 166 -5.89 27.83 -13.07
CA ALA A 166 -5.94 27.06 -11.83
C ALA A 166 -7.35 26.55 -11.48
N PHE A 167 -8.37 27.40 -11.54
CA PHE A 167 -9.74 27.04 -11.18
C PHE A 167 -10.60 26.59 -12.38
N THR A 168 -10.05 26.66 -13.58
CA THR A 168 -10.68 26.21 -14.84
C THR A 168 -9.71 25.36 -15.66
N PRO A 169 -9.13 24.30 -15.06
CA PRO A 169 -8.05 23.53 -15.68
C PRO A 169 -8.52 22.79 -16.94
N PRO A 170 -7.58 22.36 -17.80
CA PRO A 170 -7.89 21.53 -18.95
C PRO A 170 -8.67 20.27 -18.53
N SER A 171 -9.57 19.81 -19.39
CA SER A 171 -10.30 18.56 -19.18
C SER A 171 -9.36 17.35 -19.24
N VAL A 172 -9.82 16.18 -18.77
CA VAL A 172 -9.00 14.95 -18.85
C VAL A 172 -8.65 14.63 -20.31
N LYS A 173 -9.61 14.83 -21.23
CA LYS A 173 -9.37 14.67 -22.67
C LYS A 173 -8.26 15.60 -23.17
N GLN A 174 -8.29 16.88 -22.79
CA GLN A 174 -7.26 17.84 -23.19
C GLN A 174 -5.90 17.50 -22.57
N CYS A 175 -5.86 16.97 -21.35
CA CYS A 175 -4.61 16.49 -20.75
C CYS A 175 -4.00 15.34 -21.57
N LEU A 176 -4.83 14.40 -22.01
CA LEU A 176 -4.41 13.24 -22.82
C LEU A 176 -3.99 13.60 -24.25
N GLU A 177 -4.32 14.81 -24.73
CA GLU A 177 -3.78 15.35 -25.99
C GLU A 177 -2.35 15.89 -25.81
N VAL A 178 -1.92 16.18 -24.57
CA VAL A 178 -0.59 16.74 -24.25
C VAL A 178 0.38 15.67 -23.78
N VAL A 179 -0.08 14.71 -22.98
CA VAL A 179 0.73 13.61 -22.45
C VAL A 179 0.06 12.27 -22.72
N GLU A 180 0.87 11.21 -22.82
CA GLU A 180 0.38 9.84 -22.92
C GLU A 180 -0.44 9.46 -21.67
N GLU A 181 -1.40 8.56 -21.84
CA GLU A 181 -2.30 8.12 -20.77
C GLU A 181 -1.54 7.54 -19.56
N GLU A 182 -0.47 6.78 -19.80
CA GLU A 182 0.35 6.20 -18.73
C GLU A 182 1.06 7.28 -17.91
N VAL A 183 1.54 8.35 -18.56
CA VAL A 183 2.15 9.51 -17.90
C VAL A 183 1.10 10.27 -17.09
N PHE A 184 -0.08 10.51 -17.66
CA PHE A 184 -1.19 11.16 -16.96
C PHE A 184 -1.59 10.38 -15.69
N ASN A 185 -1.73 9.06 -15.82
CA ASN A 185 -2.03 8.18 -14.69
C ASN A 185 -0.91 8.20 -13.64
N ALA A 186 0.36 8.21 -14.06
CA ALA A 186 1.49 8.35 -13.14
C ALA A 186 1.46 9.67 -12.35
N LEU A 187 1.03 10.77 -12.96
CA LEU A 187 0.85 12.06 -12.28
C LEU A 187 -0.31 12.04 -11.27
N LEU A 188 -1.37 11.29 -11.56
CA LEU A 188 -2.48 11.06 -10.63
C LEU A 188 -2.03 10.20 -9.44
N GLU A 189 -1.33 9.10 -9.70
CA GLU A 189 -0.79 8.21 -8.66
C GLU A 189 0.25 8.90 -7.77
N ALA A 190 1.09 9.76 -8.35
CA ALA A 190 2.04 10.58 -7.62
C ALA A 190 1.38 11.68 -6.77
N GLY A 191 0.08 11.92 -6.96
CA GLY A 191 -0.67 12.98 -6.30
C GLY A 191 -0.36 14.39 -6.83
N THR A 192 0.43 14.52 -7.90
CA THR A 192 0.71 15.80 -8.59
C THR A 192 -0.57 16.41 -9.14
N LEU A 193 -1.46 15.56 -9.64
CA LEU A 193 -2.79 15.91 -10.12
C LEU A 193 -3.84 15.16 -9.27
N ILE A 194 -4.93 15.83 -8.93
CA ILE A 194 -6.03 15.29 -8.13
C ILE A 194 -7.29 15.26 -9.00
N ARG A 195 -7.76 14.06 -9.33
CA ARG A 195 -9.00 13.86 -10.08
C ARG A 195 -10.18 13.92 -9.12
N VAL A 196 -11.02 14.93 -9.27
CA VAL A 196 -12.23 15.14 -8.44
C VAL A 196 -13.49 14.64 -9.14
N ALA A 197 -13.48 14.53 -10.46
CA ALA A 197 -14.58 13.93 -11.24
C ALA A 197 -14.02 13.27 -12.52
N PRO A 198 -14.84 12.48 -13.26
CA PRO A 198 -14.37 11.80 -14.47
C PRO A 198 -13.68 12.72 -15.49
N ASP A 199 -14.12 13.97 -15.61
CA ASP A 199 -13.55 14.94 -16.56
C ASP A 199 -12.98 16.21 -15.87
N VAL A 200 -12.77 16.16 -14.55
CA VAL A 200 -12.22 17.29 -13.79
C VAL A 200 -11.06 16.84 -12.93
N VAL A 201 -9.92 17.49 -13.15
CA VAL A 201 -8.66 17.27 -12.46
C VAL A 201 -8.10 18.63 -12.07
N PHE A 202 -7.46 18.71 -10.90
CA PHE A 202 -6.77 19.92 -10.44
C PHE A 202 -5.31 19.60 -10.15
N ALA A 203 -4.42 20.59 -10.25
CA ALA A 203 -3.09 20.46 -9.67
C ALA A 203 -3.20 20.36 -8.15
N HIS A 204 -2.33 19.57 -7.51
CA HIS A 204 -2.36 19.33 -6.06
C HIS A 204 -2.48 20.62 -5.24
N ALA A 205 -1.58 21.57 -5.48
CA ALA A 205 -1.55 22.84 -4.75
C ALA A 205 -2.84 23.64 -4.90
N THR A 206 -3.45 23.61 -6.09
CA THR A 206 -4.74 24.26 -6.33
C THR A 206 -5.86 23.56 -5.59
N TYR A 207 -5.91 22.23 -5.64
CA TYR A 207 -6.88 21.43 -4.90
C TYR A 207 -6.83 21.73 -3.40
N GLU A 208 -5.65 21.68 -2.79
CA GLU A 208 -5.45 22.00 -1.36
C GLU A 208 -5.93 23.41 -1.02
N HIS A 209 -5.56 24.40 -1.85
CA HIS A 209 -6.01 25.78 -1.68
C HIS A 209 -7.55 25.90 -1.75
N MET A 210 -8.19 25.22 -2.70
CA MET A 210 -9.64 25.22 -2.83
C MET A 210 -10.31 24.56 -1.62
N VAL A 211 -9.81 23.40 -1.16
CA VAL A 211 -10.33 22.71 0.03
C VAL A 211 -10.28 23.61 1.26
N GLU A 212 -9.14 24.25 1.51
CA GLU A 212 -8.97 25.13 2.66
C GLU A 212 -9.89 26.36 2.57
N THR A 213 -10.06 26.90 1.36
CA THR A 213 -10.97 28.02 1.11
C THR A 213 -12.43 27.62 1.36
N VAL A 214 -12.85 26.41 0.95
CA VAL A 214 -14.18 25.86 1.26
C VAL A 214 -14.36 25.72 2.77
N ARG A 215 -13.39 25.15 3.48
CA ARG A 215 -13.44 24.99 4.95
C ARG A 215 -13.63 26.33 5.66
N LYS A 216 -12.82 27.32 5.29
CA LYS A 216 -12.91 28.68 5.85
C LYS A 216 -14.27 29.33 5.58
N HIS A 217 -14.77 29.21 4.36
CA HIS A 217 -16.05 29.79 4.00
C HIS A 217 -17.20 29.15 4.79
N ILE A 218 -17.26 27.81 4.87
CA ILE A 218 -18.30 27.13 5.64
C ILE A 218 -18.17 27.44 7.13
N ALA A 219 -16.96 27.53 7.68
CA ALA A 219 -16.75 27.93 9.07
C ALA A 219 -17.28 29.35 9.37
N ALA A 220 -17.17 30.27 8.41
CA ALA A 220 -17.63 31.64 8.56
C ALA A 220 -19.14 31.83 8.31
N HIS A 221 -19.73 31.07 7.38
CA HIS A 221 -21.11 31.29 6.91
C HIS A 221 -22.07 30.14 7.29
N GLY A 222 -21.57 29.08 7.91
CA GLY A 222 -22.31 27.89 8.31
C GLY A 222 -22.52 26.86 7.18
N GLN A 223 -22.61 27.31 5.93
CA GLN A 223 -22.84 26.47 4.77
C GLN A 223 -22.23 27.08 3.49
N MET A 224 -22.17 26.29 2.42
CA MET A 224 -21.75 26.73 1.08
C MET A 224 -22.63 26.09 0.01
N THR A 225 -23.22 26.92 -0.86
CA THR A 225 -23.89 26.46 -2.09
C THR A 225 -22.90 26.32 -3.23
N VAL A 226 -23.33 25.68 -4.32
CA VAL A 226 -22.54 25.60 -5.57
C VAL A 226 -22.33 26.99 -6.18
N ALA A 227 -23.30 27.91 -6.02
CA ALA A 227 -23.18 29.28 -6.52
C ALA A 227 -22.10 30.04 -5.73
N ASP A 228 -22.08 29.88 -4.40
CA ASP A 228 -21.05 30.50 -3.55
C ASP A 228 -19.65 30.02 -3.95
N ALA A 229 -19.46 28.71 -4.15
CA ALA A 229 -18.17 28.16 -4.59
C ALA A 229 -17.78 28.67 -5.99
N ARG A 230 -18.74 28.74 -6.93
CA ARG A 230 -18.49 29.26 -8.28
C ARG A 230 -17.98 30.69 -8.23
N ASP A 231 -18.65 31.53 -7.46
CA ASP A 231 -18.35 32.96 -7.36
C ASP A 231 -17.04 33.19 -6.57
N LEU A 232 -16.80 32.38 -5.54
CA LEU A 232 -15.59 32.45 -4.71
C LEU A 232 -14.30 32.11 -5.49
N PHE A 233 -14.37 31.16 -6.42
CA PHE A 233 -13.22 30.73 -7.22
C PHE A 233 -13.20 31.32 -8.65
N ASP A 234 -14.15 32.21 -8.98
CA ASP A 234 -14.35 32.73 -10.34
C ASP A 234 -14.27 31.62 -11.41
N THR A 235 -15.04 30.55 -11.20
CA THR A 235 -15.01 29.35 -12.04
C THR A 235 -16.38 29.05 -12.66
N SER A 236 -16.46 28.01 -13.49
CA SER A 236 -17.74 27.52 -14.01
C SER A 236 -18.43 26.60 -13.01
N ARG A 237 -19.76 26.46 -13.15
CA ARG A 237 -20.55 25.53 -12.33
C ARG A 237 -20.04 24.09 -12.41
N LYS A 238 -19.47 23.68 -13.56
CA LYS A 238 -18.88 22.34 -13.75
C LYS A 238 -17.80 22.06 -12.71
N TYR A 239 -16.82 22.95 -12.57
CA TYR A 239 -15.67 22.77 -11.68
C TYR A 239 -16.07 22.91 -10.21
N ALA A 240 -16.88 23.92 -9.87
CA ALA A 240 -17.37 24.12 -8.51
C ALA A 240 -18.20 22.92 -8.00
N LEU A 241 -19.13 22.42 -8.82
CA LEU A 241 -19.93 21.26 -8.47
C LEU A 241 -19.07 20.01 -8.31
N ALA A 242 -18.17 19.74 -9.26
CA ALA A 242 -17.28 18.58 -9.24
C ALA A 242 -16.40 18.55 -7.98
N LEU A 243 -15.81 19.70 -7.60
CA LEU A 243 -15.05 19.79 -6.35
C LEU A 243 -15.93 19.46 -5.15
N LEU A 244 -17.08 20.11 -5.02
CA LEU A 244 -17.94 19.96 -3.85
C LEU A 244 -18.51 18.54 -3.70
N GLU A 245 -18.88 17.88 -4.81
CA GLU A 245 -19.29 16.47 -4.80
C GLU A 245 -18.14 15.54 -4.39
N TYR A 246 -16.93 15.83 -4.84
CA TYR A 246 -15.75 15.09 -4.40
C TYR A 246 -15.51 15.23 -2.90
N LEU A 247 -15.62 16.44 -2.35
CA LEU A 247 -15.50 16.67 -0.90
C LEU A 247 -16.56 15.92 -0.09
N ASP A 248 -17.77 15.76 -0.63
CA ASP A 248 -18.81 14.92 -0.01
C ASP A 248 -18.38 13.43 -0.01
N GLN A 249 -17.85 12.95 -1.14
CA GLN A 249 -17.40 11.57 -1.32
C GLN A 249 -16.27 11.21 -0.33
N ILE A 250 -15.27 12.10 -0.17
CA ILE A 250 -14.18 11.92 0.78
C ILE A 250 -14.52 12.39 2.20
N ARG A 251 -15.80 12.68 2.45
CA ARG A 251 -16.38 12.96 3.78
C ARG A 251 -15.86 14.24 4.44
N ILE A 252 -15.37 15.21 3.69
CA ILE A 252 -15.01 16.55 4.21
C ILE A 252 -16.27 17.39 4.44
N THR A 253 -17.18 17.37 3.46
CA THR A 253 -18.48 18.05 3.55
C THR A 253 -19.61 17.03 3.54
N ARG A 254 -20.82 17.51 3.80
CA ARG A 254 -22.05 16.78 3.50
C ARG A 254 -23.08 17.74 2.91
N ARG A 255 -23.88 17.22 1.96
CA ARG A 255 -24.97 17.98 1.35
C ARG A 255 -26.19 18.03 2.26
N GLU A 256 -26.73 19.24 2.45
CA GLU A 256 -27.99 19.51 3.14
C GLU A 256 -28.85 20.43 2.25
N GLY A 257 -29.87 19.86 1.60
CA GLY A 257 -30.63 20.57 0.57
C GLY A 257 -29.75 20.98 -0.62
N ASP A 258 -29.67 22.30 -0.86
CA ASP A 258 -28.87 22.89 -1.94
C ASP A 258 -27.49 23.38 -1.49
N ALA A 259 -27.20 23.28 -0.19
CA ALA A 259 -25.94 23.71 0.39
C ALA A 259 -25.14 22.52 0.95
N ARG A 260 -23.91 22.81 1.37
CA ARG A 260 -22.99 21.89 2.04
C ARG A 260 -22.52 22.46 3.35
N VAL A 261 -22.45 21.60 4.35
CA VAL A 261 -21.94 21.93 5.68
C VAL A 261 -20.72 21.06 5.98
N MET A 262 -19.93 21.47 6.98
CA MET A 262 -18.81 20.66 7.46
C MET A 262 -19.34 19.35 8.02
N ARG A 263 -18.69 18.24 7.68
CA ARG A 263 -18.96 16.99 8.35
C ARG A 263 -18.26 17.01 9.71
N ASN A 264 -19.02 17.00 10.79
CA ASN A 264 -18.46 16.82 12.13
C ASN A 264 -17.76 15.45 12.20
N ALA A 265 -16.57 15.42 12.79
CA ALA A 265 -15.79 14.20 13.03
C ALA A 265 -16.57 13.20 13.91
#